data_AF-A0A963EMG9-F1
#
_entry.id   AF-A0A963EMG9-F1
#
_cell.length_a   1.000
_cell.length_b   1.000
_cell.length_c   1.000
_cell.angle_alpha   90.00
_cell.angle_beta   90.00
_cell.angle_gamma   90.00
#
_symmetry.space_group_name_H-M   'P 1'
#
loop_
_entity.id
_entity.type
_entity.pdbx_description
1 polymer ?
#
loop_
_entity_poly.entity_id
_entity_poly.type
_entity_poly.pdbx_seq_one_letter_code
_entity_poly.pdbx_strand_id
1 'polypeptide(L)'
;PLYANLVKLDNRLLEAAQDLGAGPLTRFLSITLPLSRGGVIAGCMLVFIPVVGEFVIPELLGGSETLMIGKVLWGEFFNNRDWPVASAIASVMLAVLLVPIMLFHRYQNREIEAEH
;
A
#
# COMPACT_ATOMS: atom_id res chain seq x y z
N PRO A 1 9.37 2.68 5.29
CA PRO A 1 9.94 1.31 5.47
C PRO A 1 10.96 0.88 4.39
N LEU A 2 10.95 1.48 3.19
CA LEU A 2 11.90 1.18 2.11
C LEU A 2 13.36 1.54 2.48
N TYR A 3 13.59 2.75 2.99
CA TYR A 3 14.93 3.21 3.41
C TYR A 3 15.56 2.31 4.48
N ALA A 4 14.77 1.89 5.48
CA ALA A 4 15.23 0.99 6.54
C ALA A 4 15.59 -0.43 6.05
N ASN A 5 15.01 -0.88 4.94
CA ASN A 5 15.41 -2.14 4.28
C ASN A 5 16.69 -1.97 3.47
N LEU A 6 16.80 -0.88 2.71
CA LEU A 6 17.98 -0.57 1.90
C LEU A 6 19.27 -0.44 2.72
N VAL A 7 19.20 0.18 3.90
CA VAL A 7 20.38 0.37 4.78
C VAL A 7 20.92 -0.97 5.33
N LYS A 8 20.11 -2.03 5.33
CA LYS A 8 20.53 -3.37 5.76
C LYS A 8 21.17 -4.20 4.65
N LEU A 9 21.18 -3.70 3.40
CA LEU A 9 21.79 -4.42 2.28
C LEU A 9 23.30 -4.43 2.40
N ASP A 10 23.90 -5.59 2.14
CA ASP A 10 25.36 -5.73 2.09
C ASP A 10 25.89 -5.05 0.83
N ASN A 11 26.63 -3.95 1.02
CA ASN A 11 27.26 -3.19 -0.06
C ASN A 11 28.28 -4.03 -0.84
N ARG A 12 28.78 -5.14 -0.27
CA ARG A 12 29.69 -6.07 -0.96
C ARG A 12 29.07 -6.68 -2.22
N LEU A 13 27.75 -6.89 -2.24
CA LEU A 13 27.05 -7.38 -3.43
C LEU A 13 27.10 -6.36 -4.57
N LEU A 14 27.04 -5.07 -4.24
CA LEU A 14 27.14 -4.00 -5.22
C LEU A 14 28.59 -3.81 -5.69
N GLU A 15 29.57 -3.97 -4.81
CA GLU A 15 31.00 -3.92 -5.15
C GLU A 15 31.37 -5.10 -6.06
N ALA A 16 30.98 -6.34 -5.72
CA ALA A 16 31.25 -7.51 -6.55
C ALA A 16 30.63 -7.39 -7.95
N ALA A 17 29.41 -6.84 -8.06
CA ALA A 17 28.80 -6.58 -9.36
C ALA A 17 29.55 -5.51 -10.16
N GLN A 18 30.21 -4.56 -9.50
CA GLN A 18 31.10 -3.61 -10.16
C GLN A 18 32.34 -4.28 -10.71
N ASP A 19 32.94 -5.16 -9.93
CA ASP A 19 34.16 -5.88 -10.31
C ASP A 19 33.90 -6.80 -11.51
N LEU A 20 32.68 -7.36 -11.63
CA LEU A 20 32.24 -8.12 -12.81
C LEU A 20 31.82 -7.24 -14.01
N GLY A 21 31.94 -5.92 -13.93
CA GLY A 21 31.63 -5.00 -15.03
C GLY A 21 30.15 -4.67 -15.20
N ALA A 22 29.29 -4.96 -14.22
CA ALA A 22 27.88 -4.61 -14.28
C ALA A 22 27.69 -3.09 -14.15
N GLY A 23 27.08 -2.49 -15.18
CA GLY A 23 26.68 -1.09 -15.19
C GLY A 23 25.62 -0.75 -14.12
N PRO A 24 25.42 0.53 -13.80
CA PRO A 24 24.58 0.98 -12.68
C PRO A 24 23.12 0.54 -12.81
N LEU A 25 22.55 0.56 -14.03
CA LEU A 25 21.17 0.14 -14.27
C LEU A 25 20.99 -1.37 -14.06
N THR A 26 21.93 -2.16 -14.58
CA THR A 26 21.97 -3.62 -14.42
C THR A 26 22.03 -3.98 -12.94
N ARG A 27 22.91 -3.31 -12.18
CA ARG A 27 23.09 -3.55 -10.75
C ARG A 27 21.84 -3.22 -9.94
N PHE A 28 21.16 -2.11 -10.27
CA PHE A 28 19.90 -1.75 -9.64
C PHE A 28 18.82 -2.81 -9.87
N LEU A 29 18.59 -3.21 -11.13
CA LEU A 29 17.52 -4.15 -11.48
C LEU A 29 17.78 -5.58 -11.00
N SER A 30 19.04 -6.01 -10.98
CA SER A 30 19.42 -7.40 -10.64
C SER A 30 19.72 -7.62 -9.16
N ILE A 31 20.09 -6.59 -8.40
CA ILE A 31 20.52 -6.71 -7.01
C ILE A 31 19.64 -5.85 -6.11
N THR A 32 19.65 -4.53 -6.29
CA THR A 32 18.95 -3.60 -5.39
C THR A 32 17.44 -3.82 -5.40
N LEU A 33 16.81 -3.90 -6.57
CA LEU A 33 15.37 -4.06 -6.72
C LEU A 33 14.85 -5.37 -6.11
N PRO A 34 15.39 -6.57 -6.43
CA PRO A 34 14.91 -7.82 -5.83
C PRO A 34 15.19 -7.89 -4.33
N LEU A 35 16.35 -7.42 -3.86
CA LEU A 35 16.64 -7.41 -2.43
C LEU A 35 15.79 -6.38 -1.64
N SER A 36 15.35 -5.30 -2.29
CA SER A 36 14.47 -4.29 -1.68
C SER A 36 12.98 -4.66 -1.76
N ARG A 37 12.63 -5.78 -2.40
CA ARG A 37 11.23 -6.17 -2.68
C ARG A 37 10.36 -6.20 -1.41
N GLY A 38 10.86 -6.75 -0.30
CA GLY A 38 10.14 -6.75 0.98
C GLY A 38 9.86 -5.33 1.51
N GLY A 39 10.85 -4.43 1.40
CA GLY A 39 10.71 -3.03 1.78
C GLY A 39 9.77 -2.23 0.87
N VAL A 40 9.73 -2.53 -0.43
CA VAL A 40 8.78 -1.96 -1.39
C VAL A 40 7.35 -2.39 -1.06
N ILE A 41 7.12 -3.68 -0.86
CA ILE A 41 5.78 -4.21 -0.52
C ILE A 41 5.27 -3.59 0.79
N ALA A 42 6.11 -3.58 1.83
CA ALA A 42 5.77 -2.93 3.10
C ALA A 42 5.51 -1.42 2.93
N GLY A 43 6.25 -0.75 2.04
CA GLY A 43 6.07 0.67 1.73
C GLY A 43 4.76 0.97 1.02
N CYS A 44 4.45 0.22 -0.03
CA CYS A 44 3.19 0.33 -0.76
C CYS A 44 1.99 0.11 0.18
N MET A 45 2.08 -0.87 1.08
CA MET A 45 1.01 -1.14 2.05
C MET A 45 0.86 -0.04 3.11
N LEU A 46 1.97 0.54 3.59
CA LEU A 46 1.93 1.67 4.51
C LEU A 46 1.24 2.90 3.92
N VAL A 47 1.36 3.12 2.61
CA VAL A 47 0.69 4.22 1.89
C VAL A 47 -0.75 3.84 1.49
N PHE A 48 -1.03 2.55 1.27
CA PHE A 48 -2.36 2.08 0.88
C PHE A 48 -3.43 2.37 1.94
N ILE A 49 -3.12 2.16 3.23
CA ILE A 49 -4.05 2.39 4.34
C ILE A 49 -4.58 3.84 4.38
N PRO A 50 -3.72 4.88 4.44
CA PRO A 50 -4.20 6.26 4.47
C PRO A 50 -4.90 6.66 3.16
N VAL A 51 -4.42 6.21 2.00
CA VAL A 51 -5.01 6.60 0.70
C VAL A 51 -6.45 6.13 0.54
N VAL A 52 -6.80 4.94 1.00
CA VAL A 52 -8.19 4.44 0.91
C VAL A 52 -9.15 5.26 1.77
N GLY A 53 -8.69 5.78 2.90
CA GLY A 53 -9.49 6.62 3.79
C GLY A 53 -9.42 8.12 3.47
N GLU A 54 -8.67 8.50 2.44
CA GLU A 54 -8.42 9.89 2.10
C GLU A 54 -9.53 10.40 1.16
N PHE A 55 -10.37 11.30 1.67
CA PHE A 55 -11.45 11.92 0.89
C PHE A 55 -11.35 13.46 0.90
N VAL A 56 -10.57 14.04 1.80
CA VAL A 56 -10.55 15.50 2.04
C VAL A 56 -9.78 16.23 0.94
N ILE A 57 -8.61 15.72 0.55
CA ILE A 57 -7.76 16.31 -0.48
C ILE A 57 -8.47 16.29 -1.84
N PRO A 58 -9.00 15.16 -2.34
CA PRO A 58 -9.71 15.15 -3.61
C PRO A 58 -11.03 15.92 -3.56
N GLU A 59 -11.62 16.15 -2.38
CA GLU A 59 -12.85 16.96 -2.25
C GLU A 59 -12.51 18.43 -2.45
N LEU A 60 -11.44 18.87 -1.80
CA LEU A 60 -10.90 20.23 -1.95
C LEU A 60 -10.36 20.49 -3.36
N LEU A 61 -9.78 19.48 -4.02
CA LEU A 61 -9.20 19.62 -5.37
C LEU A 61 -10.22 19.41 -6.50
N GLY A 62 -11.26 18.59 -6.28
CA GLY A 62 -12.23 18.17 -7.31
C GLY A 62 -13.46 19.06 -7.43
N GLY A 63 -13.74 19.92 -6.45
CA GLY A 63 -14.92 20.79 -6.43
C GLY A 63 -16.22 20.06 -6.07
N SER A 64 -17.33 20.78 -5.94
CA SER A 64 -18.59 20.27 -5.37
C SER A 64 -19.29 19.16 -6.20
N GLU A 65 -18.89 18.97 -7.46
CA GLU A 65 -19.49 18.00 -8.39
C GLU A 65 -18.75 16.66 -8.44
N THR A 66 -17.60 16.50 -7.77
CA THR A 66 -16.98 15.17 -7.66
C THR A 66 -17.75 14.31 -6.64
N LEU A 67 -18.43 13.29 -7.15
CA LEU A 67 -19.08 12.29 -6.32
C LEU A 67 -18.02 11.42 -5.65
N MET A 68 -17.90 11.58 -4.34
CA MET A 68 -17.05 10.76 -3.49
C MET A 68 -17.85 9.68 -2.80
N ILE A 69 -17.24 8.51 -2.61
CA ILE A 69 -17.88 7.38 -1.94
C ILE A 69 -18.42 7.77 -0.54
N GLY A 70 -17.71 8.66 0.17
CA GLY A 70 -18.14 9.19 1.48
C GLY A 70 -19.35 10.13 1.41
N LYS A 71 -19.44 10.97 0.37
CA LYS A 71 -20.58 11.87 0.13
C LYS A 71 -21.84 11.09 -0.25
N VAL A 72 -21.68 10.03 -1.04
CA VAL A 72 -22.77 9.10 -1.40
C VAL A 72 -23.30 8.40 -0.15
N LEU A 73 -22.42 7.85 0.69
CA LEU A 73 -22.83 7.20 1.94
C LEU A 73 -23.59 8.15 2.87
N TRP A 74 -23.13 9.39 3.03
CA TRP A 74 -23.84 10.40 3.82
C TRP A 74 -25.23 10.73 3.25
N GLY A 75 -25.33 10.87 1.91
CA GLY A 75 -26.60 11.10 1.23
C GLY A 75 -27.60 9.96 1.43
N GLU A 76 -27.17 8.71 1.30
CA GLU A 76 -28.05 7.55 1.49
C GLU A 76 -28.51 7.38 2.94
N PHE A 77 -27.64 7.64 3.93
CA PHE A 77 -28.01 7.58 5.35
C PHE A 77 -29.01 8.67 5.76
N PHE A 78 -28.73 9.93 5.41
CA PHE A 78 -29.44 11.07 6.00
C PHE A 78 -30.48 11.70 5.09
N ASN A 79 -30.23 11.75 3.77
CA ASN A 79 -31.13 12.41 2.82
C ASN A 79 -32.19 11.42 2.30
N ASN A 80 -31.74 10.24 1.88
CA ASN A 80 -32.61 9.21 1.29
C ASN A 80 -33.20 8.25 2.36
N ARG A 81 -32.57 8.17 3.55
CA ARG A 81 -32.93 7.23 4.63
C ARG A 81 -32.95 5.76 4.17
N ASP A 82 -32.11 5.42 3.21
CA ASP A 82 -31.99 4.06 2.67
C ASP A 82 -30.91 3.29 3.43
N TRP A 83 -31.24 2.92 4.67
CA TRP A 83 -30.34 2.20 5.58
C TRP A 83 -29.77 0.89 5.01
N PRO A 84 -30.53 0.07 4.25
CA PRO A 84 -29.99 -1.11 3.59
C PRO A 84 -28.87 -0.79 2.60
N VAL A 85 -29.07 0.18 1.70
CA VAL A 85 -28.06 0.58 0.69
C VAL A 85 -26.84 1.18 1.39
N ALA A 86 -27.07 2.06 2.36
CA ALA A 86 -25.99 2.70 3.10
C ALA A 86 -25.13 1.68 3.88
N SER A 87 -25.76 0.65 4.47
CA SER A 87 -25.07 -0.45 5.15
C SER A 87 -24.26 -1.32 4.19
N ALA A 88 -24.75 -1.55 2.96
CA ALA A 88 -24.00 -2.28 1.94
C ALA A 88 -22.73 -1.52 1.53
N ILE A 89 -22.84 -0.21 1.28
CA ILE A 89 -21.68 0.64 0.92
C ILE A 89 -20.67 0.66 2.08
N ALA A 90 -21.13 0.84 3.32
CA ALA A 90 -20.26 0.83 4.50
C ALA A 90 -19.52 -0.51 4.66
N SER A 91 -20.21 -1.63 4.44
CA SER A 91 -19.62 -2.97 4.52
C SER A 91 -18.55 -3.20 3.44
N VAL A 92 -18.79 -2.70 2.21
CA VAL A 92 -17.80 -2.76 1.13
C VAL A 92 -16.57 -1.91 1.47
N MET A 93 -16.76 -0.68 1.95
CA MET A 93 -15.64 0.17 2.38
C MET A 93 -14.81 -0.49 3.49
N LEU A 94 -15.48 -1.12 4.45
CA LEU A 94 -14.84 -1.87 5.53
C LEU A 94 -14.04 -3.06 4.97
N ALA A 95 -14.58 -3.80 4.01
CA ALA A 95 -13.85 -4.87 3.34
C ALA A 95 -12.61 -4.37 2.58
N VAL A 96 -12.72 -3.26 1.85
CA VAL A 96 -11.60 -2.64 1.12
C VAL A 96 -10.48 -2.22 2.07
N LEU A 97 -10.80 -1.80 3.29
CA LEU A 97 -9.82 -1.46 4.32
C LEU A 97 -9.24 -2.71 5.00
N LEU A 98 -10.09 -3.66 5.41
CA LEU A 98 -9.66 -4.82 6.20
C LEU A 98 -8.97 -5.91 5.38
N VAL A 99 -9.40 -6.17 4.14
CA VAL A 99 -8.84 -7.26 3.32
C VAL A 99 -7.33 -7.07 3.08
N PRO A 100 -6.85 -5.89 2.65
CA PRO A 100 -5.42 -5.67 2.43
C PRO A 100 -4.60 -5.74 3.72
N ILE A 101 -5.16 -5.27 4.85
CA ILE A 101 -4.53 -5.39 6.18
C ILE A 101 -4.41 -6.86 6.58
N MET A 102 -5.46 -7.67 6.41
CA MET A 102 -5.46 -9.08 6.75
C MET A 102 -4.49 -9.87 5.86
N LEU A 103 -4.48 -9.60 4.54
CA LEU A 103 -3.52 -10.18 3.62
C LEU A 103 -2.09 -9.85 4.03
N PHE A 104 -1.81 -8.59 4.39
CA PHE A 104 -0.50 -8.18 4.85
C PHE A 104 -0.06 -8.89 6.13
N HIS A 105 -0.92 -8.91 7.15
CA HIS A 105 -0.63 -9.59 8.41
C HIS A 105 -0.35 -11.09 8.16
N ARG A 106 -1.08 -11.69 7.23
CA ARG A 106 -0.83 -13.08 6.80
C ARG A 106 0.51 -13.25 6.08
N TYR A 107 0.92 -12.32 5.21
CA TYR A 107 2.22 -12.38 4.55
C TYR A 107 3.38 -12.20 5.54
N GLN A 108 3.27 -11.24 6.48
CA GLN A 108 4.29 -11.03 7.51
C GLN A 108 4.46 -12.26 8.42
N ASN A 109 3.35 -12.85 8.86
CA ASN A 109 3.42 -14.06 9.71
C ASN A 109 4.13 -15.22 8.98
N ARG A 110 3.94 -15.35 7.66
CA ARG A 110 4.61 -16.40 6.87
C ARG A 110 6.10 -16.16 6.69
N GLU A 111 6.55 -14.90 6.61
CA GLU A 111 7.97 -14.58 6.55
C GLU A 111 8.67 -14.88 7.89
N ILE A 112 8.02 -14.55 9.01
CA ILE A 112 8.54 -14.86 10.36
C ILE A 112 8.58 -16.37 10.61
N GLU A 113 7.55 -17.12 10.20
CA GLU A 113 7.52 -18.59 10.30
C GLU A 113 8.56 -19.28 9.41
N ALA A 114 9.00 -18.66 8.30
CA ALA A 114 9.99 -19.23 7.39
C ALA A 114 11.45 -19.01 7.83
N GLU A 115 11.70 -18.10 8.78
CA GLU A 115 13.02 -17.87 9.38
C GLU A 115 13.32 -18.78 10.60
N HIS A 116 12.34 -19.56 11.07
CA HIS A 116 12.48 -20.57 12.13
C HIS A 116 12.67 -21.99 11.58
#